data_AF-K1RXM8-F1
#
_entry.id   AF-K1RXM8-F1
#
_cell.length_a   1.000
_cell.length_b   1.000
_cell.length_c   1.000
_cell.angle_alpha   90.00
_cell.angle_beta   90.00
_cell.angle_gamma   90.00
#
_symmetry.space_group_name_H-M   'P 1'
#
loop_
_entity.id
_entity.type
_entity.pdbx_description
1 polymer ?
#
loop_
_entity_poly.entity_id
_entity_poly.type
_entity_poly.pdbx_seq_one_letter_code
_entity_poly.pdbx_strand_id
1 'polypeptide(L)'
;EATETERLATYIQKYQAPGVSFRIKHTVIGLIYLLLKNKYLYRGFHFLTMQCRNRMQLDESHELDLHFNDYYRHRMAEWQAYMALPQIENLDKLILRRKEIYRRYDSSIRETPVLRKPVFNDEACCIRYAIQVENKASFYRRCLTRGIDMAFSFSYIVCPASFTHAKRIAETVLDLPYYYDMKDEEVTCVINTINEIAAETPRKKQKLIV
;
A
#
# COMPACT_ATOMS: atom_id res chain seq x y z
N GLU A 1 1.33 40.18 -15.47
CA GLU A 1 1.04 38.73 -15.58
C GLU A 1 0.41 38.27 -14.28
N ALA A 2 -0.62 37.42 -14.30
CA ALA A 2 -1.17 36.86 -13.07
C ALA A 2 -0.12 36.00 -12.35
N THR A 3 0.01 36.18 -11.05
CA THR A 3 0.91 35.40 -10.18
C THR A 3 0.52 33.91 -10.22
N GLU A 4 1.48 33.03 -9.94
CA GLU A 4 1.22 31.57 -9.90
C GLU A 4 0.06 31.21 -8.95
N THR A 5 -0.03 31.92 -7.82
CA THR A 5 -1.10 31.80 -6.83
C THR A 5 -2.47 32.15 -7.40
N GLU A 6 -2.60 33.23 -8.18
CA GLU A 6 -3.85 33.64 -8.83
C GLU A 6 -4.30 32.63 -9.89
N ARG A 7 -3.35 32.06 -10.64
CA ARG A 7 -3.62 31.00 -11.62
C ARG A 7 -4.13 29.73 -10.94
N LEU A 8 -3.51 29.31 -9.83
CA LEU A 8 -3.95 28.17 -9.02
C LEU A 8 -5.34 28.39 -8.43
N ALA A 9 -5.61 29.58 -7.88
CA ALA A 9 -6.92 29.91 -7.32
C ALA A 9 -8.04 29.80 -8.37
N THR A 10 -7.79 30.30 -9.59
CA THR A 10 -8.73 30.21 -10.70
C THR A 10 -8.92 28.75 -11.16
N TYR A 11 -7.85 27.95 -11.17
CA TYR A 11 -7.93 26.52 -11.49
C TYR A 11 -8.77 25.74 -10.47
N ILE A 12 -8.57 25.99 -9.16
CA ILE A 12 -9.30 25.33 -8.08
C ILE A 12 -10.80 25.69 -8.10
N GLN A 13 -11.15 26.92 -8.50
CA GLN A 13 -12.55 27.35 -8.62
C GLN A 13 -13.34 26.56 -9.67
N LYS A 14 -12.69 25.86 -10.61
CA LYS A 14 -13.36 24.98 -11.58
C LYS A 14 -14.01 23.75 -10.93
N TYR A 15 -13.58 23.39 -9.72
CA TYR A 15 -14.06 22.21 -9.01
C TYR A 15 -15.12 22.55 -7.98
N GLN A 16 -16.08 21.63 -7.82
CA GLN A 16 -17.23 21.83 -6.96
C GLN A 16 -16.80 21.81 -5.49
N ALA A 17 -17.36 22.72 -4.68
CA ALA A 17 -17.22 22.60 -3.24
C ALA A 17 -17.92 21.30 -2.76
N PRO A 18 -17.32 20.53 -1.86
CA PRO A 18 -17.96 19.33 -1.34
C PRO A 18 -19.20 19.66 -0.51
N GLY A 19 -20.35 19.13 -0.95
CA GLY A 19 -21.65 19.31 -0.29
C GLY A 19 -21.83 18.45 0.97
N VAL A 20 -23.00 18.55 1.59
CA VAL A 20 -23.32 17.84 2.85
C VAL A 20 -23.24 16.32 2.70
N SER A 21 -23.75 15.77 1.60
CA SER A 21 -23.69 14.33 1.32
C SER A 21 -22.25 13.80 1.24
N PHE A 22 -21.37 14.53 0.54
CA PHE A 22 -19.94 14.21 0.48
C PHE A 22 -19.32 14.18 1.87
N ARG A 23 -19.60 15.19 2.70
CA ARG A 23 -19.07 15.28 4.07
C ARG A 23 -19.52 14.09 4.92
N ILE A 24 -20.82 13.79 4.94
CA ILE A 24 -21.36 12.65 5.71
C ILE A 24 -20.71 11.34 5.26
N LYS A 25 -20.66 11.09 3.95
CA LYS A 25 -20.05 9.87 3.38
C LYS A 25 -18.59 9.72 3.83
N HIS A 26 -17.78 10.76 3.68
CA HIS A 26 -16.35 10.68 4.01
C HIS A 26 -16.08 10.64 5.52
N THR A 27 -16.92 11.26 6.34
CA THR A 27 -16.88 11.11 7.80
C THR A 27 -17.16 9.67 8.21
N VAL A 28 -18.19 9.03 7.65
CA VAL A 28 -18.50 7.62 7.93
C VAL A 28 -17.33 6.71 7.52
N ILE A 29 -16.75 6.93 6.33
CA ILE A 29 -15.57 6.20 5.87
C ILE A 29 -14.41 6.37 6.85
N GLY A 30 -14.13 7.61 7.28
CA GLY A 30 -13.09 7.89 8.28
C GLY A 30 -13.33 7.16 9.61
N LEU A 31 -14.57 7.12 10.10
CA LEU A 31 -14.94 6.39 11.31
C LEU A 31 -14.72 4.87 11.14
N ILE A 32 -15.07 4.30 9.99
CA ILE A 32 -14.81 2.89 9.69
C ILE A 32 -13.30 2.62 9.77
N TYR A 33 -12.45 3.46 9.17
CA TYR A 33 -10.99 3.29 9.27
C TYR A 33 -10.48 3.35 10.72
N LEU A 34 -11.03 4.23 11.55
CA LEU A 34 -10.67 4.31 12.97
C LEU A 34 -11.08 3.05 13.73
N LEU A 35 -12.26 2.51 13.47
CA LEU A 35 -12.74 1.27 14.08
C LEU A 35 -11.88 0.06 13.64
N LEU A 36 -11.50 0.02 12.37
CA LEU A 36 -10.66 -1.04 11.81
C LEU A 36 -9.22 -1.02 12.31
N LYS A 37 -8.78 -0.01 13.08
CA LYS A 37 -7.53 -0.11 13.84
C LYS A 37 -7.56 -1.22 14.91
N ASN A 38 -8.74 -1.62 15.36
CA ASN A 38 -8.87 -2.77 16.26
C ASN A 38 -8.68 -4.09 15.49
N LYS A 39 -7.68 -4.89 15.88
CA LYS A 39 -7.34 -6.15 15.21
C LYS A 39 -8.50 -7.14 15.08
N TYR A 40 -9.44 -7.17 16.02
CA TYR A 40 -10.58 -8.11 15.96
C TYR A 40 -11.64 -7.63 14.97
N LEU A 41 -11.94 -6.32 14.97
CA LEU A 41 -12.82 -5.71 13.97
C LEU A 41 -12.23 -5.84 12.57
N TYR A 42 -10.92 -5.62 12.43
CA TYR A 42 -10.21 -5.84 11.17
C TYR A 42 -10.34 -7.28 10.68
N ARG A 43 -10.11 -8.27 11.55
CA ARG A 43 -10.23 -9.69 11.18
C ARG A 43 -11.65 -10.04 10.73
N GLY A 44 -12.68 -9.55 11.42
CA GLY A 44 -14.07 -9.74 11.01
C GLY A 44 -14.37 -9.09 9.66
N PHE A 45 -13.96 -7.84 9.49
CA PHE A 45 -14.09 -7.11 8.22
C PHE A 45 -13.38 -7.84 7.07
N HIS A 46 -12.13 -8.26 7.26
CA HIS A 46 -11.34 -8.97 6.28
C HIS A 46 -11.96 -10.33 5.94
N PHE A 47 -12.45 -11.08 6.94
CA PHE A 47 -13.14 -12.35 6.71
C PHE A 47 -14.37 -12.16 5.82
N LEU A 48 -15.25 -11.21 6.16
CA LEU A 48 -16.50 -10.95 5.44
C LEU A 48 -16.28 -10.41 4.02
N THR A 49 -15.34 -9.48 3.86
CA THR A 49 -15.15 -8.76 2.59
C THR A 49 -14.22 -9.48 1.61
N MET A 50 -13.23 -10.22 2.12
CA MET A 50 -12.20 -10.87 1.32
C MET A 50 -12.36 -12.40 1.33
N GLN A 51 -12.23 -13.04 2.51
CA GLN A 51 -12.11 -14.50 2.60
C GLN A 51 -13.40 -15.21 2.15
N CYS A 52 -14.57 -14.76 2.60
CA CYS A 52 -15.86 -15.29 2.15
C CYS A 52 -16.09 -15.14 0.64
N ARG A 53 -15.39 -14.21 -0.01
CA ARG A 53 -15.51 -13.91 -1.44
C ARG A 53 -14.34 -14.44 -2.27
N ASN A 54 -13.42 -15.18 -1.64
CA ASN A 54 -12.17 -15.66 -2.25
C ASN A 54 -11.37 -14.55 -2.95
N ARG A 55 -11.37 -13.34 -2.40
CA ARG A 55 -10.59 -12.19 -2.88
C ARG A 55 -9.30 -12.05 -2.10
N MET A 56 -8.26 -11.55 -2.75
CA MET A 56 -7.00 -11.21 -2.07
C MET A 56 -6.92 -9.72 -1.75
N GLN A 57 -7.58 -8.86 -2.52
CA GLN A 57 -7.62 -7.41 -2.31
C GLN A 57 -9.04 -6.87 -2.55
N LEU A 58 -9.36 -5.71 -1.98
CA LEU A 58 -10.69 -5.08 -2.13
C LEU A 58 -10.88 -4.55 -3.55
N ASP A 59 -9.79 -4.13 -4.18
CA ASP A 59 -9.69 -3.53 -5.50
C ASP A 59 -9.33 -4.54 -6.61
N GLU A 60 -9.59 -5.83 -6.38
CA GLU A 60 -9.44 -6.88 -7.39
C GLU A 60 -10.54 -6.77 -8.46
N SER A 61 -10.59 -5.64 -9.19
CA SER A 61 -11.35 -5.47 -10.43
C SER A 61 -10.40 -5.56 -11.61
N HIS A 62 -10.83 -6.13 -12.73
CA HIS A 62 -10.02 -6.19 -13.96
C HIS A 62 -10.45 -5.12 -14.98
N GLU A 63 -11.29 -4.20 -14.53
CA GLU A 63 -11.92 -3.16 -15.34
C GLU A 63 -11.41 -1.79 -14.90
N LEU A 64 -11.16 -0.93 -15.89
CA LEU A 64 -10.85 0.48 -15.67
C LEU A 64 -12.14 1.21 -15.32
N ASP A 65 -12.15 1.91 -14.18
CA ASP A 65 -13.22 2.85 -13.87
C ASP A 65 -13.05 4.11 -14.74
N LEU A 66 -13.90 4.24 -15.75
CA LEU A 66 -13.89 5.37 -16.68
C LEU A 66 -14.70 6.57 -16.16
N HIS A 67 -15.31 6.46 -14.98
CA HIS A 67 -16.11 7.54 -14.41
C HIS A 67 -15.30 8.35 -13.40
N PHE A 68 -15.34 9.68 -13.54
CA PHE A 68 -14.83 10.55 -12.49
C PHE A 68 -15.62 10.34 -11.20
N ASN A 69 -14.96 9.86 -10.16
CA ASN A 69 -15.53 9.72 -8.82
C ASN A 69 -15.41 11.02 -8.01
N ASP A 70 -15.84 10.98 -6.75
CA ASP A 70 -15.85 12.14 -5.85
C ASP A 70 -14.48 12.83 -5.71
N TYR A 71 -13.37 12.08 -5.84
CA TYR A 71 -12.00 12.61 -5.75
C TYR A 71 -11.69 13.61 -6.88
N TYR A 72 -12.23 13.38 -8.08
CA TYR A 72 -11.98 14.22 -9.26
C TYR A 72 -12.97 15.38 -9.38
N ARG A 73 -14.15 15.28 -8.76
CA ARG A 73 -15.23 16.26 -8.92
C ARG A 73 -15.15 17.42 -7.94
N HIS A 74 -14.59 17.17 -6.75
CA HIS A 74 -14.60 18.13 -5.66
C HIS A 74 -13.22 18.71 -5.38
N ARG A 75 -13.16 20.01 -5.08
CA ARG A 75 -11.97 20.61 -4.50
C ARG A 75 -11.75 20.12 -3.08
N MET A 76 -10.51 20.21 -2.60
CA MET A 76 -10.15 19.93 -1.21
C MET A 76 -11.02 20.75 -0.25
N ALA A 77 -11.61 20.09 0.74
CA ALA A 77 -12.42 20.72 1.76
C ALA A 77 -11.55 21.34 2.87
N GLU A 78 -12.06 22.38 3.52
CA GLU A 78 -11.39 23.04 4.65
C GLU A 78 -11.04 22.08 5.78
N TRP A 79 -11.93 21.14 6.10
CA TRP A 79 -11.66 20.13 7.14
C TRP A 79 -10.56 19.14 6.74
N GLN A 80 -10.42 18.83 5.45
CA GLN A 80 -9.30 18.03 4.95
C GLN A 80 -7.99 18.80 5.13
N ALA A 81 -8.01 20.11 4.88
CA ALA A 81 -6.85 20.99 5.08
C ALA A 81 -6.49 21.06 6.57
N TYR A 82 -7.49 21.23 7.44
CA TYR A 82 -7.31 21.21 8.89
C TYR A 82 -6.67 19.92 9.39
N MET A 83 -7.06 18.75 8.84
CA MET A 83 -6.43 17.46 9.16
C MET A 83 -5.02 17.30 8.59
N ALA A 84 -4.72 17.95 7.47
CA ALA A 84 -3.43 17.86 6.79
C ALA A 84 -2.36 18.78 7.43
N LEU A 85 -2.75 19.95 7.93
CA LEU A 85 -1.82 20.94 8.50
C LEU A 85 -0.87 20.35 9.57
N PRO A 86 -1.35 19.60 10.59
CA PRO A 86 -0.44 19.00 11.57
C PRO A 86 0.50 17.95 10.96
N GLN A 87 0.09 17.27 9.88
CA GLN A 87 0.95 16.30 9.20
C GLN A 87 2.05 17.00 8.40
N ILE A 88 1.75 18.15 7.79
CA ILE A 88 2.72 18.99 7.09
C ILE A 88 3.72 19.59 8.07
N GLU A 89 3.25 20.12 9.20
CA GLU A 89 4.09 20.67 10.26
C GLU A 89 5.07 19.63 10.84
N ASN A 90 4.69 18.35 10.83
CA ASN A 90 5.52 17.24 11.31
C ASN A 90 6.17 16.43 10.19
N LEU A 91 6.18 16.91 8.95
CA LEU A 91 6.55 16.12 7.77
C LEU A 91 7.97 15.55 7.89
N ASP A 92 8.94 16.33 8.37
CA ASP A 92 10.32 15.88 8.55
C ASP A 92 10.42 14.70 9.52
N LYS A 93 9.69 14.74 10.63
CA LYS A 93 9.61 13.64 11.59
C LYS A 93 9.00 12.39 10.96
N LEU A 94 7.95 12.55 10.15
CA LEU A 94 7.32 11.43 9.44
C LEU A 94 8.28 10.81 8.41
N ILE A 95 9.03 11.63 7.67
CA ILE A 95 10.04 11.18 6.71
C ILE A 95 11.17 10.42 7.42
N LEU A 96 11.68 10.97 8.52
CA LEU A 96 12.74 10.33 9.31
C LEU A 96 12.31 8.95 9.81
N ARG A 97 11.10 8.85 10.39
CA ARG A 97 10.56 7.57 10.87
C ARG A 97 10.37 6.57 9.73
N ARG A 98 9.92 7.02 8.56
CA ARG A 98 9.80 6.17 7.36
C ARG A 98 11.15 5.65 6.87
N LYS A 99 12.19 6.50 6.84
CA LYS A 99 13.55 6.10 6.47
C LYS A 99 14.14 5.11 7.47
N GLU A 100 13.87 5.31 8.76
CA GLU A 100 14.26 4.38 9.82
C GLU A 100 13.66 2.97 9.60
N ILE A 101 12.33 2.88 9.43
CA ILE A 101 11.65 1.60 9.19
C ILE A 101 12.17 0.94 7.90
N TYR A 102 12.36 1.72 6.83
CA TYR A 102 12.88 1.22 5.56
C TYR A 102 14.29 0.62 5.74
N ARG A 103 15.18 1.32 6.46
CA ARG A 103 16.53 0.84 6.77
C ARG A 103 16.49 -0.44 7.62
N ARG A 104 15.57 -0.55 8.58
CA ARG A 104 15.39 -1.77 9.38
C ARG A 104 14.95 -2.97 8.53
N TYR A 105 14.01 -2.77 7.61
CA TYR A 105 13.63 -3.81 6.66
C TYR A 105 14.79 -4.21 5.75
N ASP A 106 15.51 -3.23 5.20
CA ASP A 106 16.64 -3.52 4.34
C ASP A 106 17.76 -4.28 5.06
N SER A 107 18.12 -3.88 6.28
CA SER A 107 19.22 -4.52 7.02
C SER A 107 18.88 -5.91 7.56
N SER A 108 17.59 -6.19 7.83
CA SER A 108 17.18 -7.37 8.60
C SER A 108 16.42 -8.43 7.79
N ILE A 109 15.79 -8.05 6.67
CA ILE A 109 15.17 -9.02 5.76
C ILE A 109 16.26 -9.65 4.90
N ARG A 110 16.33 -10.98 4.92
CA ARG A 110 17.36 -11.73 4.20
C ARG A 110 16.92 -11.93 2.77
N GLU A 111 17.80 -11.62 1.83
CA GLU A 111 17.60 -12.06 0.45
C GLU A 111 17.76 -13.58 0.37
N THR A 112 16.85 -14.19 -0.38
CA THR A 112 16.85 -15.63 -0.62
C THR A 112 16.48 -15.87 -2.08
N PRO A 113 16.67 -17.08 -2.62
CA PRO A 113 16.20 -17.39 -3.98
C PRO A 113 14.69 -17.15 -4.19
N VAL A 114 13.90 -17.18 -3.12
CA VAL A 114 12.43 -17.00 -3.15
C VAL A 114 11.97 -15.60 -2.79
N LEU A 115 12.86 -14.72 -2.30
CA LEU A 115 12.56 -13.36 -1.85
C LEU A 115 13.70 -12.41 -2.21
N ARG A 116 13.39 -11.38 -3.01
CA ARG A 116 14.30 -10.28 -3.35
C ARG A 116 13.82 -8.96 -2.76
N LYS A 117 14.77 -8.18 -2.24
CA LYS A 117 14.51 -6.84 -1.69
C LYS A 117 14.53 -5.77 -2.79
N PRO A 118 13.94 -4.58 -2.53
CA PRO A 118 14.20 -3.43 -3.37
C PRO A 118 15.66 -2.95 -3.22
N VAL A 119 16.15 -2.19 -4.20
CA VAL A 119 17.46 -1.53 -4.07
C VAL A 119 17.34 -0.42 -3.01
N PHE A 120 18.21 -0.46 -2.01
CA PHE A 120 18.25 0.55 -0.96
C PHE A 120 18.87 1.86 -1.48
N ASN A 121 18.22 2.98 -1.15
CA ASN A 121 18.73 4.32 -1.41
C ASN A 121 18.39 5.21 -0.22
N ASP A 122 19.42 5.71 0.48
CA ASP A 122 19.23 6.49 1.71
C ASP A 122 18.65 7.90 1.44
N GLU A 123 18.80 8.41 0.22
CA GLU A 123 18.21 9.70 -0.17
C GLU A 123 16.70 9.57 -0.41
N ALA A 124 16.23 8.40 -0.80
CA ALA A 124 14.83 8.19 -1.17
C ALA A 124 13.89 8.21 0.05
N CYS A 125 12.77 8.92 -0.08
CA CYS A 125 11.62 8.80 0.82
C CYS A 125 10.56 7.91 0.16
N CYS A 126 10.78 6.60 0.19
CA CYS A 126 9.88 5.64 -0.43
C CYS A 126 8.48 5.70 0.18
N ILE A 127 7.45 5.50 -0.64
CA ILE A 127 6.06 5.40 -0.17
C ILE A 127 5.64 3.97 0.21
N ARG A 128 6.42 2.97 -0.22
CA ARG A 128 6.19 1.53 -0.08
C ARG A 128 7.52 0.79 0.12
N TYR A 129 7.46 -0.40 0.71
CA TYR A 129 8.58 -1.35 0.73
C TYR A 129 8.17 -2.59 -0.07
N ALA A 130 8.54 -2.60 -1.35
CA ALA A 130 8.12 -3.61 -2.32
C ALA A 130 9.14 -4.76 -2.42
N ILE A 131 8.74 -5.97 -2.04
CA ILE A 131 9.54 -7.19 -2.21
C ILE A 131 9.04 -7.99 -3.42
N GLN A 132 9.92 -8.76 -4.05
CA GLN A 132 9.52 -9.77 -5.04
C GLN A 132 9.63 -11.15 -4.44
N VAL A 133 8.56 -11.95 -4.54
CA VAL A 133 8.50 -13.31 -3.99
C VAL A 133 8.10 -14.34 -5.03
N GLU A 134 8.56 -15.58 -4.86
CA GLU A 134 8.02 -16.71 -5.61
C GLU A 134 6.61 -17.07 -5.10
N ASN A 135 5.71 -17.39 -6.03
CA ASN A 135 4.32 -17.77 -5.71
C ASN A 135 3.61 -16.75 -4.79
N LYS A 136 3.49 -15.51 -5.28
CA LYS A 136 2.90 -14.34 -4.61
C LYS A 136 1.66 -14.67 -3.76
N ALA A 137 0.67 -15.34 -4.34
CA ALA A 137 -0.58 -15.66 -3.65
C ALA A 137 -0.36 -16.61 -2.44
N SER A 138 0.50 -17.62 -2.59
CA SER A 138 0.82 -18.54 -1.49
C SER A 138 1.62 -17.85 -0.39
N PHE A 139 2.62 -17.04 -0.77
CA PHE A 139 3.41 -16.25 0.17
C PHE A 139 2.53 -15.29 0.97
N TYR A 140 1.67 -14.54 0.28
CA TYR A 140 0.68 -13.65 0.90
C TYR A 140 -0.22 -14.37 1.90
N ARG A 141 -0.83 -15.50 1.50
CA ARG A 141 -1.70 -16.28 2.40
C ARG A 141 -0.97 -16.75 3.66
N ARG A 142 0.29 -17.15 3.54
CA ARG A 142 1.12 -17.56 4.69
C ARG A 142 1.46 -16.40 5.63
N CYS A 143 1.68 -15.20 5.09
CA CYS A 143 1.81 -13.97 5.88
C CYS A 143 0.51 -13.66 6.62
N LEU A 144 -0.62 -13.71 5.90
CA LEU A 144 -1.95 -13.42 6.46
C LEU A 144 -2.30 -14.39 7.60
N THR A 145 -1.99 -15.68 7.47
CA THR A 145 -2.19 -16.66 8.56
C THR A 145 -1.36 -16.37 9.81
N ARG A 146 -0.24 -15.66 9.65
CA ARG A 146 0.62 -15.20 10.75
C ARG A 146 0.30 -13.77 11.21
N GLY A 147 -0.80 -13.20 10.71
CA GLY A 147 -1.30 -11.89 11.14
C GLY A 147 -0.67 -10.70 10.41
N ILE A 148 0.03 -10.93 9.30
CA ILE A 148 0.59 -9.86 8.46
C ILE A 148 -0.22 -9.75 7.19
N ASP A 149 -0.95 -8.65 7.07
CA ASP A 149 -1.60 -8.29 5.83
C ASP A 149 -0.67 -7.44 4.97
N MET A 150 -0.71 -7.64 3.66
CA MET A 150 0.20 -7.03 2.68
C MET A 150 -0.63 -6.42 1.57
N ALA A 151 -0.13 -5.34 0.99
CA ALA A 151 -0.76 -4.75 -0.18
C ALA A 151 -0.17 -5.34 -1.46
N PHE A 152 -0.98 -5.40 -2.52
CA PHE A 152 -0.52 -5.76 -3.85
C PHE A 152 -0.17 -4.46 -4.57
N SER A 153 1.08 -4.28 -5.01
CA SER A 153 1.42 -3.09 -5.80
C SER A 153 0.62 -3.03 -7.10
N PHE A 154 0.30 -4.20 -7.64
CA PHE A 154 -0.56 -4.40 -8.80
C PHE A 154 -1.44 -5.64 -8.56
N SER A 155 -2.75 -5.44 -8.41
CA SER A 155 -3.74 -6.52 -8.42
C SER A 155 -3.86 -7.14 -9.82
N TYR A 156 -3.70 -6.32 -10.87
CA TYR A 156 -3.60 -6.73 -12.27
C TYR A 156 -2.73 -5.71 -13.05
N ILE A 157 -2.23 -6.10 -14.22
CA ILE A 157 -1.46 -5.20 -15.09
C ILE A 157 -2.06 -5.19 -16.51
N VAL A 158 -2.38 -3.99 -17.00
CA VAL A 158 -2.83 -3.77 -18.38
C VAL A 158 -1.64 -3.26 -19.18
N CYS A 159 -0.82 -4.20 -19.69
CA CYS A 159 0.31 -3.87 -20.55
C CYS A 159 0.37 -4.78 -21.78
N PRO A 160 0.99 -4.33 -22.90
CA PRO A 160 1.17 -5.16 -24.09
C PRO A 160 1.86 -6.50 -23.79
N ALA A 161 1.57 -7.53 -24.58
CA ALA A 161 2.13 -8.86 -24.37
C ALA A 161 3.67 -8.89 -24.42
N SER A 162 4.28 -7.97 -25.17
CA SER A 162 5.73 -7.81 -25.28
C SER A 162 6.40 -7.30 -23.99
N PHE A 163 5.65 -6.75 -23.02
CA PHE A 163 6.20 -6.15 -21.81
C PHE A 163 6.41 -7.21 -20.72
N THR A 164 7.21 -8.22 -21.05
CA THR A 164 7.40 -9.43 -20.23
C THR A 164 7.97 -9.14 -18.84
N HIS A 165 8.87 -8.16 -18.73
CA HIS A 165 9.43 -7.76 -17.43
C HIS A 165 8.38 -7.13 -16.50
N ALA A 166 7.51 -6.28 -17.03
CA ALA A 166 6.45 -5.64 -16.25
C ALA A 166 5.45 -6.69 -15.72
N LYS A 167 5.04 -7.64 -16.57
CA LYS A 167 4.19 -8.77 -16.17
C LYS A 167 4.84 -9.60 -15.06
N ARG A 168 6.11 -9.98 -15.24
CA ARG A 168 6.86 -10.76 -14.23
C ARG A 168 6.96 -10.04 -12.88
N ILE A 169 7.18 -8.73 -12.89
CA ILE A 169 7.21 -7.93 -11.65
C ILE A 169 5.83 -7.90 -11.01
N ALA A 170 4.77 -7.61 -11.77
CA ALA A 170 3.40 -7.59 -11.26
C ALA A 170 2.98 -8.93 -10.65
N GLU A 171 3.41 -10.06 -11.21
CA GLU A 171 3.14 -11.41 -10.70
C GLU A 171 3.85 -11.74 -9.39
N THR A 172 4.94 -11.04 -9.06
CA THR A 172 5.83 -11.38 -7.92
C THR A 172 5.87 -10.33 -6.83
N VAL A 173 5.46 -9.08 -7.10
CA VAL A 173 5.60 -7.96 -6.16
C VAL A 173 4.52 -7.95 -5.08
N LEU A 174 4.94 -7.73 -3.84
CA LEU A 174 4.10 -7.45 -2.67
C LEU A 174 4.69 -6.29 -1.87
N ASP A 175 3.82 -5.47 -1.29
CA ASP A 175 4.20 -4.39 -0.40
C ASP A 175 4.05 -4.84 1.05
N LEU A 176 5.15 -4.78 1.82
CA LEU A 176 5.10 -5.00 3.26
C LEU A 176 4.26 -3.89 3.93
N PRO A 177 3.66 -4.16 5.12
CA PRO A 177 3.19 -3.09 6.00
C PRO A 177 4.28 -2.04 6.16
N TYR A 178 3.98 -0.80 5.77
CA TYR A 178 4.96 0.27 5.80
C TYR A 178 4.27 1.61 5.95
N TYR A 179 4.16 2.07 7.19
CA TYR A 179 3.60 3.37 7.55
C TYR A 179 4.33 3.93 8.77
N TYR A 180 4.29 5.25 8.95
CA TYR A 180 5.12 5.95 9.95
C TYR A 180 4.78 5.56 11.40
N ASP A 181 3.54 5.19 11.67
CA ASP A 181 3.02 4.90 13.02
C ASP A 181 3.23 3.44 13.44
N MET A 182 3.99 2.65 12.67
CA MET A 182 4.33 1.28 13.06
C MET A 182 5.22 1.30 14.29
N LYS A 183 4.90 0.47 15.28
CA LYS A 183 5.72 0.24 16.47
C LYS A 183 6.92 -0.64 16.14
N ASP A 184 7.98 -0.52 16.92
CA ASP A 184 9.20 -1.29 16.68
C ASP A 184 8.98 -2.80 16.82
N GLU A 185 8.06 -3.22 17.68
CA GLU A 185 7.65 -4.61 17.83
C GLU A 185 6.88 -5.11 16.60
N GLU A 186 6.04 -4.26 15.98
CA GLU A 186 5.32 -4.59 14.74
C GLU A 186 6.30 -4.74 13.57
N VAL A 187 7.26 -3.82 13.45
CA VAL A 187 8.34 -3.91 12.44
C VAL A 187 9.14 -5.20 12.62
N THR A 188 9.48 -5.54 13.85
CA THR A 188 10.23 -6.78 14.19
C THR A 188 9.42 -8.04 13.86
N CYS A 189 8.12 -8.04 14.19
CA CYS A 189 7.21 -9.13 13.88
C CYS A 189 7.13 -9.37 12.36
N VAL A 190 7.07 -8.29 11.56
CA VAL A 190 7.10 -8.38 10.10
C VAL A 190 8.40 -9.00 9.61
N ILE A 191 9.55 -8.47 10.06
CA ILE A 191 10.88 -8.98 9.66
C ILE A 191 11.01 -10.48 9.95
N ASN A 192 10.68 -10.91 11.18
CA ASN A 192 10.82 -12.30 11.60
C ASN A 192 9.93 -13.21 10.76
N THR A 193 8.66 -12.85 10.61
CA THR A 193 7.71 -13.65 9.83
C THR A 193 8.12 -13.79 8.37
N ILE A 194 8.57 -12.71 7.74
CA ILE A 194 9.01 -12.73 6.34
C ILE A 194 10.23 -13.64 6.17
N ASN A 195 11.21 -13.54 7.07
CA ASN A 195 12.40 -14.39 7.07
C ASN A 195 12.06 -15.88 7.30
N GLU A 196 11.16 -16.18 8.24
CA GLU A 196 10.68 -17.55 8.51
C GLU A 196 9.98 -18.14 7.29
N ILE A 197 9.03 -17.41 6.70
CA ILE A 197 8.29 -17.85 5.52
C ILE A 197 9.24 -18.10 4.35
N ALA A 198 10.20 -17.20 4.12
CA ALA A 198 11.20 -17.35 3.07
C ALA A 198 12.08 -18.60 3.31
N ALA A 199 12.52 -18.86 4.54
CA ALA A 199 13.32 -20.03 4.89
C ALA A 199 12.54 -21.36 4.74
N GLU A 200 11.25 -21.37 5.08
CA GLU A 200 10.35 -22.53 4.94
C GLU A 200 9.99 -22.85 3.48
N THR A 201 10.15 -21.90 2.55
CA THR A 201 9.69 -22.08 1.16
C THR A 201 10.69 -22.93 0.38
N PRO A 202 10.34 -24.16 -0.04
CA PRO A 202 11.25 -25.00 -0.79
C PRO A 202 11.50 -24.40 -2.18
N ARG A 203 12.76 -24.41 -2.61
CA ARG A 203 13.17 -23.94 -3.94
C ARG A 203 12.43 -24.75 -5.01
N LYS A 204 11.76 -24.09 -5.97
CA LYS A 204 11.42 -24.77 -7.21
C LYS A 204 12.72 -25.18 -7.91
N LYS A 205 12.92 -26.48 -8.12
CA LYS A 205 13.92 -26.94 -9.09
C LYS A 205 13.53 -26.30 -10.43
N GLN A 206 14.29 -25.31 -10.88
CA GLN A 206 14.18 -24.86 -12.26
C GLN A 206 14.39 -26.09 -13.13
N LYS A 207 13.37 -26.49 -13.89
CA LYS A 207 13.60 -27.36 -15.03
C LYS A 207 14.57 -26.59 -15.91
N LEU A 208 15.82 -27.04 -15.96
CA LEU A 208 16.70 -26.73 -17.07
C LEU A 208 15.94 -27.14 -18.32
N ILE A 209 15.40 -26.15 -19.02
CA ILE A 209 15.06 -26.31 -20.42
C ILE A 209 16.44 -26.31 -21.10
N VAL A 210 16.96 -27.51 -21.34
CA VAL A 210 18.06 -27.75 -22.28
C VAL A 210 17.49 -27.61 -23.68
#